data_AF-A0A444Y2E1-F1
#
_entry.id   AF-A0A444Y2E1-F1
#
_cell.length_a   1.000
_cell.length_b   1.000
_cell.length_c   1.000
_cell.angle_alpha   90.00
_cell.angle_beta   90.00
_cell.angle_gamma   90.00
#
_symmetry.space_group_name_H-M   'P 1'
#
loop_
_entity.id
_entity.type
_entity.pdbx_description
1 polymer ?
#
loop_
_entity_poly.entity_id
_entity_poly.type
_entity_poly.pdbx_seq_one_letter_code
_entity_poly.pdbx_strand_id
1 'polypeptide(L)'
;MRMMHNFFYIGGVAADLPHGWIDKSLDFCDYFLTGVVEYQKLITRNPIFLERIEGIEIVSGKEVINWGLSRPMLRASGIQWDLHKVKNYECYGEFDWDVQWQKEGDSLARYLV
;
A
#
# COMPACT_ATOMS: atom_id res chain seq x y z
N MET A 1 5.64 4.84 25.38
CA MET A 1 6.39 4.54 24.12
C MET A 1 5.47 4.85 22.95
N ARG A 2 5.93 5.50 21.87
CA ARG A 2 5.08 5.93 20.74
C ARG A 2 5.24 5.11 19.44
N MET A 3 6.29 4.29 19.33
CA MET A 3 6.62 3.54 18.11
C MET A 3 6.77 2.04 18.38
N MET A 4 7.54 1.65 19.40
CA MET A 4 7.73 0.26 19.80
C MET A 4 6.67 -0.17 20.84
N HIS A 5 5.47 -0.55 20.40
CA HIS A 5 4.36 -0.85 21.32
C HIS A 5 4.36 -2.27 21.89
N ASN A 6 5.07 -3.23 21.27
CA ASN A 6 5.04 -4.65 21.64
C ASN A 6 3.60 -5.17 21.87
N PHE A 7 2.70 -4.85 20.93
CA PHE A 7 1.27 -5.10 21.06
C PHE A 7 0.86 -6.49 20.55
N PHE A 8 1.54 -7.00 19.52
CA PHE A 8 1.27 -8.34 18.97
C PHE A 8 2.08 -9.40 19.73
N TYR A 9 1.41 -10.46 20.15
CA TYR A 9 2.00 -11.61 20.82
C TYR A 9 1.63 -12.91 20.10
N ILE A 10 2.41 -13.96 20.32
CA ILE A 10 2.01 -15.31 19.92
C ILE A 10 0.76 -15.66 20.72
N GLY A 11 -0.37 -15.82 20.02
CA GLY A 11 -1.69 -16.05 20.63
C GLY A 11 -2.64 -14.85 20.58
N GLY A 12 -2.21 -13.70 20.05
CA GLY A 12 -3.12 -12.57 19.78
C GLY A 12 -2.51 -11.20 20.10
N VAL A 13 -3.26 -10.40 20.86
CA VAL A 13 -2.90 -9.01 21.20
C VAL A 13 -2.71 -8.84 22.71
N ALA A 14 -1.92 -7.84 23.09
CA ALA A 14 -1.54 -7.58 24.48
C ALA A 14 -2.71 -7.15 25.39
N ALA A 15 -3.64 -6.40 24.82
CA ALA A 15 -4.75 -5.77 25.52
C ALA A 15 -5.87 -5.45 24.52
N ASP A 16 -7.07 -5.21 25.05
CA ASP A 16 -8.19 -4.71 24.28
C ASP A 16 -8.04 -3.21 23.95
N LEU A 17 -8.85 -2.73 23.01
CA LEU A 17 -8.88 -1.34 22.61
C LEU A 17 -9.44 -0.45 23.75
N PRO A 18 -8.85 0.73 23.99
CA PRO A 18 -9.39 1.67 24.95
C PRO A 18 -10.79 2.16 24.59
N HIS A 19 -11.56 2.57 25.59
CA HIS A 19 -12.89 3.16 25.37
C HIS A 19 -12.82 4.37 24.43
N GLY A 20 -13.71 4.41 23.43
CA GLY A 20 -13.77 5.47 22.41
C GLY A 20 -12.63 5.47 21.38
N TRP A 21 -11.80 4.42 21.33
CA TRP A 21 -10.71 4.33 20.35
C TRP A 21 -11.24 4.16 18.92
N ILE A 22 -12.28 3.34 18.74
CA ILE A 22 -12.88 3.06 17.43
C ILE A 22 -13.44 4.35 16.81
N ASP A 23 -14.20 5.12 17.59
CA ASP A 23 -14.78 6.40 17.12
C ASP A 23 -13.70 7.35 16.61
N LYS A 24 -12.61 7.51 17.39
CA LYS A 24 -11.47 8.34 16.99
C LYS A 24 -10.73 7.80 15.77
N SER A 25 -10.67 6.48 15.61
CA SER A 25 -10.06 5.86 14.43
C SER A 25 -10.89 6.15 13.18
N LEU A 26 -12.21 6.10 13.28
CA LEU A 26 -13.12 6.43 12.17
C LEU A 26 -13.05 7.91 11.81
N ASP A 27 -13.07 8.80 12.81
CA ASP A 27 -12.87 10.25 12.60
C ASP A 27 -11.56 10.54 11.86
N PHE A 28 -10.49 9.82 12.20
CA PHE A 28 -9.21 9.93 11.52
C PHE A 28 -9.27 9.42 10.08
N CYS A 29 -9.95 8.31 9.81
CA CYS A 29 -10.11 7.80 8.45
C CYS A 29 -10.80 8.83 7.54
N ASP A 30 -11.88 9.46 8.02
CA ASP A 30 -12.60 10.49 7.27
C ASP A 30 -11.71 11.71 6.99
N TYR A 31 -10.99 12.18 8.02
CA TYR A 31 -10.03 13.27 7.88
C TYR A 31 -8.90 12.92 6.89
N PHE A 32 -8.29 11.75 7.02
CA PHE A 32 -7.12 11.37 6.25
C PHE A 32 -7.41 11.22 4.75
N LEU A 33 -8.60 10.74 4.38
CA LEU A 33 -9.03 10.65 2.98
C LEU A 33 -9.01 12.01 2.28
N THR A 34 -9.39 13.08 2.97
CA THR A 34 -9.29 14.45 2.41
C THR A 34 -7.84 14.84 2.13
N GLY A 35 -6.93 14.53 3.05
CA GLY A 35 -5.50 14.80 2.88
C GLY A 35 -4.90 14.02 1.71
N VAL A 36 -5.28 12.75 1.52
CA VAL A 36 -4.83 11.94 0.37
C VAL A 36 -5.20 12.61 -0.96
N VAL A 37 -6.43 13.12 -1.08
CA VAL A 37 -6.88 13.84 -2.29
C VAL A 37 -6.08 15.12 -2.52
N GLU A 38 -5.74 15.86 -1.46
CA GLU A 38 -4.90 17.06 -1.57
C GLU A 38 -3.49 16.71 -2.05
N TYR A 39 -2.85 15.69 -1.47
CA TYR A 39 -1.52 15.24 -1.91
C TYR A 39 -1.54 14.78 -3.38
N GLN A 40 -2.57 14.05 -3.80
CA GLN A 40 -2.72 13.63 -5.19
C GLN A 40 -2.87 14.83 -6.15
N LYS A 41 -3.61 15.87 -5.75
CA LYS A 41 -3.75 17.10 -6.56
C LYS A 41 -2.42 17.83 -6.70
N LEU A 42 -1.61 17.87 -5.65
CA LEU A 42 -0.34 18.58 -5.63
C LEU A 42 0.79 17.85 -6.38
N ILE A 43 0.84 16.51 -6.27
CA ILE A 43 1.99 15.72 -6.75
C ILE A 43 1.68 14.97 -8.03
N THR A 44 0.58 14.21 -8.07
CA THR A 44 0.31 13.23 -9.14
C THR A 44 0.19 13.87 -10.52
N ARG A 45 -0.28 15.13 -10.61
CA ARG A 45 -0.43 15.88 -11.87
C ARG A 45 0.65 16.94 -12.07
N ASN A 46 1.67 16.98 -11.21
CA ASN A 46 2.72 17.97 -11.32
C ASN A 46 3.66 17.61 -12.49
N PRO A 47 3.82 18.47 -13.51
CA PRO A 47 4.65 18.17 -14.67
C PRO A 47 6.12 17.95 -14.28
N ILE A 48 6.63 18.67 -13.28
CA ILE A 48 8.01 18.52 -12.79
C ILE A 48 8.21 17.14 -12.14
N PHE A 49 7.17 16.63 -11.49
CA PHE A 49 7.22 15.31 -10.87
C PHE A 49 7.18 14.22 -11.94
N LEU A 50 6.23 14.29 -12.87
CA LEU A 50 6.08 13.33 -13.96
C LEU A 50 7.34 13.23 -14.82
N GLU A 51 7.93 14.36 -15.21
CA GLU A 51 9.18 14.42 -15.98
C GLU A 51 10.35 13.71 -15.26
N ARG A 52 10.31 13.62 -13.93
CA ARG A 52 11.38 13.00 -13.12
C ARG A 52 11.21 11.52 -12.86
N ILE A 53 10.05 10.92 -13.13
CA ILE A 53 9.79 9.54 -12.73
C ILE A 53 9.12 8.69 -13.80
N GLU A 54 8.42 9.30 -14.75
CA GLU A 54 7.78 8.59 -15.86
C GLU A 54 8.86 8.02 -16.79
N GLY A 55 8.78 6.71 -17.05
CA GLY A 55 9.75 5.97 -17.86
C GLY A 55 11.11 5.75 -17.20
N ILE A 56 11.29 6.07 -15.91
CA ILE A 56 12.56 5.89 -15.19
C ILE A 56 12.57 4.57 -14.40
N GLU A 57 13.71 3.87 -14.40
CA GLU A 57 13.94 2.62 -13.66
C GLU A 57 12.87 1.57 -13.95
N ILE A 58 12.65 1.31 -15.24
CA ILE A 58 11.73 0.28 -15.72
C ILE A 58 12.28 -1.10 -15.35
N VAL A 59 11.48 -1.90 -14.65
CA VAL A 59 11.78 -3.30 -14.33
C VAL A 59 10.70 -4.17 -14.96
N SER A 60 11.10 -5.18 -15.74
CA SER A 60 10.15 -6.12 -16.33
C SER A 60 9.66 -7.14 -15.30
N GLY A 61 8.45 -7.68 -15.50
CA GLY A 61 7.92 -8.74 -14.64
C GLY A 61 8.83 -9.98 -14.52
N LYS A 62 9.59 -10.29 -15.58
CA LYS A 62 10.59 -11.38 -15.54
C LYS A 62 11.75 -11.07 -14.60
N GLU A 63 12.27 -9.84 -14.66
CA GLU A 63 13.35 -9.39 -13.77
C GLU A 63 12.88 -9.35 -12.32
N VAL A 64 11.66 -8.85 -12.06
CA VAL A 64 11.05 -8.87 -10.71
C VAL A 64 11.07 -10.27 -10.13
N ILE A 65 10.62 -11.28 -10.88
CA ILE A 65 10.58 -12.67 -10.40
C ILE A 65 11.99 -13.20 -10.20
N ASN A 66 12.89 -13.01 -11.17
CA ASN A 66 14.25 -13.52 -11.11
C ASN A 66 15.08 -12.91 -9.97
N TRP A 67 14.83 -11.65 -9.62
CA TRP A 67 15.50 -10.95 -8.53
C TRP A 67 14.79 -11.09 -7.18
N GLY A 68 13.63 -11.76 -7.14
CA GLY A 68 12.86 -11.94 -5.91
C GLY A 68 12.25 -10.64 -5.37
N LEU A 69 11.96 -9.67 -6.25
CA LEU A 69 11.29 -8.43 -5.87
C LEU A 69 9.82 -8.69 -5.51
N SER A 70 9.28 -7.91 -4.57
CA SER A 70 7.94 -8.14 -4.02
C SER A 70 7.12 -6.85 -3.86
N ARG A 71 5.82 -7.02 -3.59
CA ARG A 71 4.86 -5.94 -3.28
C ARG A 71 4.80 -4.84 -4.37
N PRO A 72 5.00 -3.51 -4.14
CA PRO A 72 4.85 -2.53 -5.23
C PRO A 72 5.71 -2.80 -6.45
N MET A 73 6.93 -3.32 -6.28
CA MET A 73 7.80 -3.64 -7.42
C MET A 73 7.15 -4.66 -8.35
N LEU A 74 6.52 -5.67 -7.76
CA LEU A 74 5.89 -6.76 -8.49
C LEU A 74 4.56 -6.32 -9.10
N ARG A 75 3.74 -5.61 -8.32
CA ARG A 75 2.44 -5.10 -8.75
C ARG A 75 2.55 -4.00 -9.81
N ALA A 76 3.60 -3.19 -9.78
CA ALA A 76 3.85 -2.16 -10.79
C ALA A 76 4.38 -2.71 -12.13
N SER A 77 4.85 -3.96 -12.14
CA SER A 77 5.48 -4.60 -13.31
C SER A 77 4.54 -5.60 -14.00
N GLY A 78 3.22 -5.40 -13.85
CA GLY A 78 2.18 -6.18 -14.52
C GLY A 78 1.79 -7.50 -13.85
N ILE A 79 2.28 -7.79 -12.63
CA ILE A 79 1.96 -9.04 -11.93
C ILE A 79 0.98 -8.74 -10.80
N GLN A 80 -0.28 -9.17 -10.96
CA GLN A 80 -1.34 -9.03 -9.96
C GLN A 80 -1.20 -10.06 -8.84
N TRP A 81 -0.22 -9.86 -7.96
CA TRP A 81 0.02 -10.78 -6.84
C TRP A 81 0.13 -10.03 -5.52
N ASP A 82 -0.72 -10.41 -4.58
CA ASP A 82 -0.72 -9.91 -3.22
C ASP A 82 -1.01 -11.05 -2.23
N LEU A 83 -0.19 -11.18 -1.19
CA LEU A 83 -0.31 -12.27 -0.22
C LEU A 83 -1.62 -12.22 0.57
N HIS A 84 -2.19 -11.03 0.78
CA HIS A 84 -3.44 -10.87 1.52
C HIS A 84 -4.62 -11.48 0.76
N LYS A 85 -4.62 -11.44 -0.58
CA LYS A 85 -5.65 -12.09 -1.42
C LYS A 85 -5.35 -13.56 -1.72
N VAL A 86 -4.09 -13.92 -1.91
CA VAL A 86 -3.71 -15.29 -2.31
C VAL A 86 -3.76 -16.26 -1.14
N LYS A 87 -3.26 -15.85 0.03
CA LYS A 87 -3.18 -16.72 1.21
C LYS A 87 -4.24 -16.42 2.27
N ASN A 88 -4.99 -15.32 2.15
CA ASN A 88 -6.08 -14.92 3.06
C ASN A 88 -5.73 -15.17 4.53
N TYR A 89 -4.65 -14.53 5.01
CA TYR A 89 -4.32 -14.61 6.44
C TYR A 89 -5.19 -13.64 7.25
N GLU A 90 -5.32 -13.86 8.56
CA GLU A 90 -6.19 -13.06 9.44
C GLU A 90 -7.62 -12.96 8.88
N CYS A 91 -8.22 -11.77 8.85
CA CYS A 91 -9.54 -11.50 8.32
C CYS A 91 -9.51 -10.90 6.90
N TYR A 92 -8.37 -10.91 6.19
CA TYR A 92 -8.26 -10.28 4.86
C TYR A 92 -9.19 -10.89 3.81
N GLY A 93 -9.60 -12.15 3.99
CA GLY A 93 -10.55 -12.85 3.12
C GLY A 93 -12.01 -12.43 3.34
N GLU A 94 -12.33 -11.69 4.41
CA GLU A 94 -13.68 -11.23 4.73
C GLU A 94 -14.01 -9.86 4.08
N PHE A 95 -13.00 -9.19 3.52
CA PHE A 95 -13.15 -7.86 2.90
C PHE A 95 -13.21 -7.94 1.38
N ASP A 96 -14.13 -7.16 0.79
CA ASP A 96 -14.18 -6.93 -0.65
C ASP A 96 -13.27 -5.73 -1.01
N TRP A 97 -12.25 -5.97 -1.84
CA TRP A 97 -11.27 -4.97 -2.25
C TRP A 97 -10.44 -5.48 -3.42
N ASP A 98 -9.83 -4.56 -4.18
CA ASP A 98 -9.02 -4.88 -5.35
C ASP A 98 -7.54 -4.54 -5.15
N VAL A 99 -6.67 -5.43 -5.64
CA VAL A 99 -5.23 -5.21 -5.66
C VAL A 99 -4.92 -4.14 -6.70
N GLN A 100 -4.32 -3.02 -6.27
CA GLN A 100 -3.82 -2.00 -7.19
C GLN A 100 -2.55 -2.49 -7.88
N TRP A 101 -2.49 -2.35 -9.20
CA TRP A 101 -1.40 -2.81 -10.04
C TRP A 101 -1.26 -1.92 -11.28
N GLN A 102 -0.09 -1.96 -11.89
CA GLN A 102 0.25 -1.21 -13.10
C GLN A 102 1.10 -2.10 -14.02
N LYS A 103 1.28 -1.72 -15.28
CA LYS A 103 1.95 -2.56 -16.29
C LYS A 103 3.33 -2.04 -16.69
N GLU A 104 3.57 -0.76 -16.47
CA GLU A 104 4.67 0.01 -17.04
C GLU A 104 6.02 -0.34 -16.39
N GLY A 105 6.01 -0.77 -15.12
CA GLY A 105 7.21 -1.19 -14.38
C GLY A 105 8.16 -0.06 -14.01
N ASP A 106 7.81 1.20 -14.28
CA ASP A 106 8.60 2.39 -13.99
C ASP A 106 8.35 2.94 -12.58
N SER A 107 9.07 4.00 -12.21
CA SER A 107 8.91 4.66 -10.92
C SER A 107 7.53 5.29 -10.73
N LEU A 108 6.88 5.76 -11.80
CA LEU A 108 5.50 6.26 -11.75
C LEU A 108 4.50 5.14 -11.44
N ALA A 109 4.61 3.99 -12.11
CA ALA A 109 3.79 2.82 -11.83
C ALA A 109 3.91 2.37 -10.37
N ARG A 110 5.11 2.45 -9.79
CA ARG A 110 5.33 2.15 -8.35
C ARG A 110 4.69 3.16 -7.41
N TYR A 111 4.59 4.42 -7.81
CA TYR A 111 3.92 5.46 -7.03
C TYR A 111 2.39 5.32 -7.06
N LEU A 112 1.82 4.82 -8.17
CA LEU A 112 0.37 4.65 -8.36
C LEU A 112 -0.19 3.37 -7.72
N VAL A 113 0.66 2.42 -7.32
CA VAL A 113 0.35 1.10 -6.74
C VAL A 113 0.40 1.09 -5.22
#